data_AF-A0A1C7MEE2-F1
#
_entry.id   AF-A0A1C7MEE2-F1
#
_cell.length_a   1.000
_cell.length_b   1.000
_cell.length_c   1.000
_cell.angle_alpha   90.00
_cell.angle_beta   90.00
_cell.angle_gamma   90.00
#
_symmetry.space_group_name_H-M   'P 1'
#
loop_
_entity.id
_entity.type
_entity.pdbx_description
1 polymer ?
#
loop_
_entity_poly.entity_id
_entity_poly.type
_entity_poly.pdbx_seq_one_letter_code
_entity_poly.pdbx_strand_id
1 'polypeptide(L)'
;MIDRELFLNLNFEELVSPQSIGTAADANILDWGQFLRERARLKAEGRSGQSTNGLTVVRGRFNLIANFVLSEIVLTHPSERAMVINKFIRLAWKAYLLKNFNALVAIIAGLQSEWVSKAKRQAFNKVGTWENRVLADLIAWTSNEADFKHIRQTVEALVDAKPIIGGTQDSSIGGGDGQPLTARSRAASEGRPPSPPSCVPFFGVYLAQLHYSNLPDLIDPTAPHEPVGVDPESNTFESLAHPEVFSTLAPLPSPMQLEPLINVHKQRLIAGIIKSLVAGQHLASKVQFPLDKKIYQKCLKLRGLDTDTLERALALYSDRK
;
A
#
# COMPACT_ATOMS: atom_id res chain seq x y z
N MET A 1 1.08 0.82 13.86
CA MET A 1 0.03 1.70 14.40
C MET A 1 -0.17 2.95 13.58
N ILE A 2 0.85 3.80 13.34
CA ILE A 2 0.71 4.97 12.44
C ILE A 2 0.21 4.55 11.06
N ASP A 3 0.89 3.60 10.39
CA ASP A 3 0.46 3.15 9.04
C ASP A 3 -0.93 2.52 9.03
N ARG A 4 -1.32 1.84 10.12
CA ARG A 4 -2.67 1.29 10.30
C ARG A 4 -3.70 2.42 10.27
N GLU A 5 -3.51 3.47 11.07
CA GLU A 5 -4.43 4.60 11.12
C GLU A 5 -4.49 5.34 9.80
N LEU A 6 -3.36 5.53 9.11
CA LEU A 6 -3.34 6.15 7.80
C LEU A 6 -4.10 5.31 6.76
N PHE A 7 -3.88 4.00 6.76
CA PHE A 7 -4.55 3.08 5.84
C PHE A 7 -6.07 3.00 6.07
N LEU A 8 -6.51 3.00 7.33
CA LEU A 8 -7.94 3.02 7.68
C LEU A 8 -8.64 4.31 7.26
N ASN A 9 -7.89 5.41 7.13
CA ASN A 9 -8.43 6.71 6.71
C ASN A 9 -8.41 6.91 5.17
N LEU A 10 -8.06 5.88 4.39
CA LEU A 10 -8.15 5.96 2.93
C LEU A 10 -9.61 5.89 2.49
N ASN A 11 -10.05 6.90 1.73
CA ASN A 11 -11.34 6.88 1.05
C ASN A 11 -11.15 6.31 -0.37
N PHE A 12 -12.07 5.46 -0.80
CA PHE A 12 -12.02 4.88 -2.15
C PHE A 12 -12.23 5.95 -3.23
N GLU A 13 -13.01 7.00 -2.95
CA GLU A 13 -13.23 8.12 -3.88
C GLU A 13 -11.92 8.82 -4.21
N GLU A 14 -11.06 9.02 -3.20
CA GLU A 14 -9.73 9.60 -3.35
C GLU A 14 -8.79 8.68 -4.18
N LEU A 15 -9.05 7.37 -4.17
CA LEU A 15 -8.25 6.40 -4.90
C LEU A 15 -8.62 6.37 -6.39
N VAL A 16 -9.92 6.37 -6.72
CA VAL A 16 -10.42 6.22 -8.10
C VAL A 16 -10.46 7.52 -8.89
N SER A 17 -10.40 8.66 -8.20
CA SER A 17 -10.41 9.99 -8.81
C SER A 17 -9.00 10.36 -9.32
N PRO A 18 -8.80 10.55 -10.65
CA PRO A 18 -7.48 10.86 -11.22
C PRO A 18 -6.85 12.14 -10.63
N GLN A 19 -7.69 13.14 -10.32
CA GLN A 19 -7.29 14.43 -9.78
C GLN A 19 -6.84 14.32 -8.31
N SER A 20 -7.20 13.23 -7.63
CA SER A 20 -6.94 13.00 -6.21
C SER A 20 -5.57 12.38 -5.94
N ILE A 21 -4.93 11.77 -6.95
CA ILE A 21 -3.58 11.20 -6.81
C ILE A 21 -2.57 12.32 -6.53
N GLY A 22 -2.74 13.50 -7.14
CA GLY A 22 -1.84 14.63 -6.99
C GLY A 22 -0.45 14.39 -7.60
N THR A 23 0.44 15.37 -7.46
CA THR A 23 1.81 15.29 -7.98
C THR A 23 2.72 14.50 -7.04
N ALA A 24 3.97 14.25 -7.46
CA ALA A 24 5.01 13.73 -6.57
C ALA A 24 5.43 14.76 -5.51
N ALA A 25 5.38 16.05 -5.85
CA ALA A 25 5.75 17.14 -4.95
C ALA A 25 4.81 17.25 -3.75
N ASP A 26 3.50 17.01 -3.96
CA ASP A 26 2.49 17.06 -2.89
C ASP A 26 2.72 16.02 -1.79
N ALA A 27 3.38 14.91 -2.14
CA ALA A 27 3.75 13.84 -1.22
C ALA A 27 5.23 13.90 -0.79
N ASN A 28 5.98 14.97 -1.13
CA ASN A 28 7.37 15.15 -0.71
C ASN A 28 7.45 15.80 0.68
N ILE A 29 7.11 15.02 1.72
CA ILE A 29 7.11 15.47 3.10
C ILE A 29 8.47 15.15 3.74
N LEU A 30 9.17 16.18 4.22
CA LEU A 30 10.46 16.03 4.91
C LEU A 30 10.37 16.16 6.43
N ASP A 31 9.31 16.74 6.99
CA ASP A 31 9.07 16.81 8.44
C ASP A 31 7.60 16.44 8.74
N TRP A 32 7.41 15.29 9.38
CA TRP A 32 6.06 14.79 9.70
C TRP A 32 5.32 15.68 10.69
N GLY A 33 6.03 16.22 11.70
CA GLY A 33 5.42 17.03 12.74
C GLY A 33 4.97 18.38 12.19
N GLN A 34 5.77 18.99 11.31
CA GLN A 34 5.37 20.20 10.59
C GLN A 34 4.16 19.92 9.69
N PHE A 35 4.20 18.86 8.90
CA PHE A 35 3.10 18.49 8.02
C PHE A 35 1.78 18.28 8.78
N LEU A 36 1.80 17.55 9.90
CA LEU A 36 0.60 17.32 10.70
C LEU A 36 0.01 18.62 11.26
N ARG A 37 0.85 19.57 11.70
CA ARG A 37 0.39 20.88 12.17
C ARG A 37 -0.24 21.69 11.04
N GLU A 38 0.40 21.72 9.88
CA GLU A 38 -0.11 22.43 8.72
C GLU A 38 -1.45 21.84 8.26
N ARG A 39 -1.53 20.51 8.20
CA ARG A 39 -2.78 19.81 7.87
C ARG A 39 -3.90 20.13 8.87
N ALA A 40 -3.60 20.15 10.17
CA ALA A 40 -4.58 20.50 11.19
C ALA A 40 -5.08 21.95 11.03
N ARG A 41 -4.17 22.89 10.70
CA ARG A 41 -4.51 24.28 10.40
C ARG A 41 -5.43 24.39 9.19
N LEU A 42 -5.08 23.76 8.06
CA LEU A 42 -5.90 23.80 6.84
C LEU A 42 -7.31 23.23 7.06
N LYS A 43 -7.43 22.14 7.84
CA LYS A 43 -8.74 21.59 8.23
C LYS A 43 -9.54 22.56 9.10
N ALA A 44 -8.90 23.22 10.06
CA ALA A 44 -9.56 24.22 10.91
C ALA A 44 -10.01 25.47 10.12
N GLU A 45 -9.27 25.84 9.08
CA GLU A 45 -9.63 26.94 8.16
C GLU A 45 -10.73 26.55 7.14
N GLY A 46 -11.24 25.31 7.17
CA GLY A 46 -12.21 24.81 6.20
C GLY A 46 -11.64 24.58 4.79
N ARG A 47 -10.32 24.71 4.62
CA ARG A 47 -9.61 24.55 3.34
C ARG A 47 -9.25 23.08 3.10
N SER A 48 -10.29 22.26 3.00
CA SER A 48 -10.15 20.84 2.66
C SER A 48 -9.82 20.71 1.18
N GLY A 49 -8.64 20.17 0.87
CA GLY A 49 -8.16 19.97 -0.50
C GLY A 49 -7.15 18.83 -0.59
N GLN A 50 -6.36 18.77 -1.67
CA GLN A 50 -5.37 17.70 -1.93
C GLN A 50 -4.38 17.50 -0.78
N SER A 51 -3.94 18.55 -0.09
CA SER A 51 -3.01 18.45 1.06
C SER A 51 -3.65 17.84 2.31
N THR A 52 -4.98 17.72 2.34
CA THR A 52 -5.73 17.11 3.45
C THR A 52 -6.28 15.72 3.13
N ASN A 53 -6.20 15.29 1.87
CA ASN A 53 -6.65 13.99 1.35
C ASN A 53 -5.91 12.83 2.05
N GLY A 54 -6.61 11.75 2.39
CA GLY A 54 -6.05 10.54 3.02
C GLY A 54 -4.94 9.89 2.20
N LEU A 55 -5.11 9.84 0.88
CA LEU A 55 -4.14 9.33 -0.09
C LEU A 55 -2.83 10.12 -0.07
N THR A 56 -2.88 11.45 -0.12
CA THR A 56 -1.68 12.31 -0.03
C THR A 56 -0.91 12.05 1.26
N VAL A 57 -1.63 11.83 2.36
CA VAL A 57 -1.05 11.64 3.69
C VAL A 57 -0.36 10.28 3.81
N VAL A 58 -0.98 9.20 3.31
CA VAL A 58 -0.33 7.88 3.33
C VAL A 58 0.88 7.85 2.39
N ARG A 59 0.78 8.47 1.19
CA ARG A 59 1.88 8.62 0.24
C ARG A 59 3.03 9.40 0.86
N GLY A 60 2.73 10.54 1.46
CA GLY A 60 3.74 11.38 2.10
C GLY A 60 4.41 10.71 3.30
N ARG A 61 3.65 9.94 4.10
CA ARG A 61 4.25 9.13 5.17
C ARG A 61 5.17 8.04 4.62
N PHE A 62 4.75 7.35 3.57
CA PHE A 62 5.53 6.32 2.90
C PHE A 62 6.87 6.89 2.38
N ASN A 63 6.79 8.00 1.63
CA ASN A 63 7.97 8.70 1.10
C ASN A 63 8.91 9.14 2.22
N LEU A 64 8.37 9.69 3.31
CA LEU A 64 9.16 10.11 4.45
C LEU A 64 9.87 8.93 5.15
N ILE A 65 9.25 7.76 5.25
CA ILE A 65 9.92 6.58 5.82
C ILE A 65 11.08 6.15 4.91
N ALA A 66 10.87 6.09 3.60
CA ALA A 66 11.93 5.76 2.64
C ALA A 66 13.08 6.78 2.69
N ASN A 67 12.74 8.08 2.75
CA ASN A 67 13.70 9.17 2.86
C ASN A 67 14.45 9.14 4.21
N PHE A 68 13.77 8.88 5.32
CA PHE A 68 14.42 8.70 6.62
C PHE A 68 15.46 7.58 6.57
N VAL A 69 15.12 6.42 5.98
CA VAL A 69 16.06 5.29 5.87
C VAL A 69 17.32 5.68 5.10
N LEU A 70 17.19 6.28 3.91
CA LEU A 70 18.35 6.70 3.13
C LEU A 70 19.13 7.84 3.82
N SER A 71 18.44 8.74 4.51
CA SER A 71 19.06 9.89 5.19
C SER A 71 19.95 9.44 6.35
N GLU A 72 19.43 8.55 7.20
CA GLU A 72 20.19 8.00 8.32
C GLU A 72 21.44 7.24 7.83
N ILE A 73 21.34 6.51 6.71
CA ILE A 73 22.49 5.80 6.13
C ILE A 73 23.52 6.79 5.56
N VAL A 74 23.09 7.80 4.82
CA VAL A 74 23.97 8.80 4.18
C VAL A 74 24.71 9.64 5.23
N LEU A 75 24.00 10.09 6.27
CA LEU A 75 24.57 10.88 7.38
C LEU A 75 25.51 10.08 8.27
N THR A 76 25.36 8.75 8.33
CA THR A 76 26.22 7.91 9.16
C THR A 76 27.66 7.91 8.65
N HIS A 77 28.62 7.98 9.56
CA HIS A 77 30.05 7.88 9.23
C HIS A 77 30.34 6.57 8.45
N PRO A 78 31.19 6.59 7.41
CA PRO A 78 31.39 5.42 6.54
C PRO A 78 31.78 4.11 7.24
N SER A 79 32.44 4.16 8.39
CA SER A 79 32.77 2.97 9.20
C SER A 79 31.55 2.27 9.80
N GLU A 80 30.52 3.03 10.17
CA GLU A 80 29.32 2.54 10.87
C GLU A 80 28.13 2.27 9.94
N ARG A 81 28.21 2.68 8.66
CA ARG A 81 27.10 2.56 7.70
C ARG A 81 26.59 1.14 7.54
N ALA A 82 27.49 0.15 7.53
CA ALA A 82 27.10 -1.25 7.43
C ALA A 82 26.20 -1.69 8.61
N MET A 83 26.48 -1.19 9.82
CA MET A 83 25.67 -1.48 11.00
C MET A 83 24.26 -0.89 10.89
N VAL A 84 24.15 0.35 10.40
CA VAL A 84 22.86 1.02 10.19
C VAL A 84 22.05 0.35 9.08
N ILE A 85 22.70 -0.04 7.97
CA ILE A 85 22.06 -0.82 6.89
C ILE A 85 21.55 -2.16 7.43
N ASN A 86 22.37 -2.91 8.17
CA ASN A 86 21.97 -4.17 8.80
C ASN A 86 20.76 -3.96 9.72
N LYS A 87 20.73 -2.85 10.47
CA LYS A 87 19.61 -2.52 11.35
C LYS A 87 18.32 -2.28 10.57
N PHE A 88 18.36 -1.55 9.47
CA PHE A 88 17.19 -1.32 8.63
C PHE A 88 16.69 -2.60 7.93
N ILE A 89 17.59 -3.49 7.50
CA ILE A 89 17.20 -4.81 6.96
C ILE A 89 16.47 -5.62 8.04
N ARG A 90 16.96 -5.63 9.28
CA ARG A 90 16.27 -6.28 10.41
C ARG A 90 14.92 -5.62 10.71
N LEU A 91 14.79 -4.30 10.55
CA LEU A 91 13.50 -3.60 10.69
C LEU A 91 12.53 -3.97 9.56
N ALA A 92 13.00 -4.08 8.32
CA ALA A 92 12.19 -4.55 7.19
C ALA A 92 11.69 -5.98 7.45
N TRP A 93 12.57 -6.88 7.90
CA TRP A 93 12.18 -8.23 8.30
C TRP A 93 11.13 -8.24 9.41
N LYS A 94 11.27 -7.37 10.42
CA LYS A 94 10.24 -7.24 11.47
C LYS A 94 8.92 -6.69 10.93
N ALA A 95 8.95 -5.73 10.01
CA ALA A 95 7.74 -5.23 9.34
C ALA A 95 7.03 -6.33 8.54
N TYR A 96 7.79 -7.18 7.84
CA TYR A 96 7.28 -8.38 7.17
C TYR A 96 6.60 -9.35 8.15
N LEU A 97 7.27 -9.72 9.24
CA LEU A 97 6.72 -10.63 10.26
C LEU A 97 5.46 -10.06 10.93
N LEU A 98 5.40 -8.74 11.12
CA LEU A 98 4.23 -8.03 11.66
C LEU A 98 3.15 -7.77 10.60
N LYS A 99 3.36 -8.21 9.35
CA LYS A 99 2.47 -7.98 8.21
C LYS A 99 2.13 -6.50 8.01
N ASN A 100 3.06 -5.60 8.34
CA ASN A 100 2.98 -4.19 7.98
C ASN A 100 3.70 -3.99 6.65
N PHE A 101 3.00 -4.33 5.57
CA PHE A 101 3.55 -4.31 4.22
C PHE A 101 3.81 -2.88 3.74
N ASN A 102 3.05 -1.89 4.22
CA ASN A 102 3.32 -0.49 3.92
C ASN A 102 4.71 -0.05 4.41
N ALA A 103 5.03 -0.30 5.68
CA ALA A 103 6.34 0.04 6.23
C ALA A 103 7.46 -0.79 5.60
N LEU A 104 7.20 -2.08 5.34
CA LEU A 104 8.17 -2.96 4.68
C LEU A 104 8.59 -2.39 3.33
N VAL A 105 7.62 -2.08 2.44
CA VAL A 105 7.91 -1.55 1.10
C VAL A 105 8.62 -0.20 1.21
N ALA A 106 8.23 0.67 2.15
CA ALA A 106 8.89 1.97 2.36
C ALA A 106 10.36 1.82 2.78
N ILE A 107 10.66 0.90 3.72
CA ILE A 107 12.04 0.64 4.16
C ILE A 107 12.88 0.07 3.01
N ILE A 108 12.30 -0.87 2.24
CA ILE A 108 12.97 -1.47 1.09
C ILE A 108 13.25 -0.43 0.00
N ALA A 109 12.30 0.47 -0.29
CA ALA A 109 12.51 1.58 -1.21
C ALA A 109 13.67 2.49 -0.76
N GLY A 110 13.75 2.82 0.54
CA GLY A 110 14.88 3.56 1.10
C GLY A 110 16.22 2.83 0.95
N LEU A 111 16.26 1.52 1.23
CA LEU A 111 17.45 0.68 1.11
C LEU A 111 17.94 0.47 -0.34
N GLN A 112 17.03 0.51 -1.31
CA GLN A 112 17.31 0.42 -2.75
C GLN A 112 17.64 1.78 -3.39
N SER A 113 17.54 2.89 -2.66
CA SER A 113 17.82 4.21 -3.19
C SER A 113 19.25 4.35 -3.74
N GLU A 114 19.40 5.07 -4.85
CA GLU A 114 20.70 5.44 -5.41
C GLU A 114 21.60 6.16 -4.40
N TRP A 115 21.02 6.93 -3.47
CA TRP A 115 21.76 7.57 -2.37
C TRP A 115 22.43 6.55 -1.46
N VAL A 116 21.73 5.46 -1.13
CA VAL A 116 22.26 4.36 -0.34
C VAL A 116 23.31 3.59 -1.14
N SER A 117 23.11 3.38 -2.44
CA SER A 117 24.12 2.79 -3.33
C SER A 117 25.41 3.59 -3.36
N LYS A 118 25.33 4.93 -3.46
CA LYS A 118 26.48 5.84 -3.36
C LYS A 118 27.14 5.77 -1.97
N ALA A 119 26.35 5.81 -0.89
CA ALA A 119 26.85 5.74 0.49
C ALA A 119 27.56 4.41 0.79
N LYS A 120 27.06 3.29 0.24
CA LYS A 120 27.65 1.95 0.35
C LYS A 120 29.03 1.88 -0.29
N ARG A 121 29.27 2.57 -1.40
CA ARG A 121 30.60 2.60 -2.08
C ARG A 121 31.69 3.25 -1.22
N GLN A 122 31.30 4.12 -0.30
CA GLN A 122 32.20 4.77 0.66
C GLN A 122 32.37 3.93 1.95
N ALA A 123 31.57 2.88 2.18
CA ALA A 123 31.61 2.12 3.43
C ALA A 123 32.80 1.16 3.49
N PHE A 124 33.48 1.12 4.65
CA PHE A 124 34.63 0.24 4.87
C PHE A 124 34.25 -1.21 5.21
N ASN A 125 33.04 -1.39 5.77
CA ASN A 125 32.56 -2.68 6.26
C ASN A 125 31.48 -3.26 5.35
N LYS A 126 31.47 -4.60 5.21
CA LYS A 126 30.45 -5.31 4.43
C LYS A 126 29.18 -5.54 5.25
N VAL A 127 28.03 -5.43 4.58
CA VAL A 127 26.73 -5.87 5.10
C VAL A 127 26.79 -7.37 5.39
N GLY A 128 26.13 -7.83 6.47
CA GLY A 128 26.17 -9.23 6.88
C GLY A 128 25.59 -10.18 5.84
N THR A 129 26.08 -11.41 5.76
CA THR A 129 25.63 -12.40 4.77
C THR A 129 24.15 -12.75 4.94
N TRP A 130 23.68 -12.89 6.18
CA TRP A 130 22.27 -13.14 6.47
C TRP A 130 21.41 -11.95 6.04
N GLU A 131 21.81 -10.73 6.41
CA GLU A 131 21.11 -9.51 6.02
C GLU A 131 21.01 -9.35 4.50
N ASN A 132 22.08 -9.65 3.75
CA ASN A 132 22.05 -9.59 2.29
C ASN A 132 21.05 -10.58 1.69
N ARG A 133 20.95 -11.81 2.22
CA ARG A 133 19.97 -12.80 1.76
C ARG A 133 18.54 -12.34 2.06
N VAL A 134 18.29 -11.92 3.29
CA VAL A 134 16.98 -11.39 3.70
C VAL A 134 16.59 -10.18 2.87
N LEU A 135 17.53 -9.27 2.59
CA LEU A 135 17.27 -8.13 1.73
C LEU A 135 16.89 -8.58 0.32
N ALA A 136 17.63 -9.51 -0.29
CA ALA A 136 17.29 -10.03 -1.61
C ALA A 136 15.88 -10.65 -1.65
N ASP A 137 15.54 -11.47 -0.66
CA ASP A 137 14.22 -12.12 -0.55
C ASP A 137 13.11 -11.07 -0.39
N LEU A 138 13.30 -10.07 0.47
CA LEU A 138 12.33 -8.99 0.68
C LEU A 138 12.19 -8.08 -0.55
N ILE A 139 13.27 -7.85 -1.30
CA ILE A 139 13.22 -7.12 -2.58
C ILE A 139 12.36 -7.89 -3.59
N ALA A 140 12.60 -9.19 -3.75
CA ALA A 140 11.82 -10.03 -4.66
C ALA A 140 10.34 -10.08 -4.23
N TRP A 141 10.07 -10.24 -2.94
CA TRP A 141 8.70 -10.30 -2.41
C TRP A 141 7.94 -8.97 -2.54
N THR A 142 8.63 -7.83 -2.42
CA THR A 142 8.05 -6.48 -2.57
C THR A 142 8.05 -5.96 -4.01
N SER A 143 8.44 -6.79 -4.99
CA SER A 143 8.47 -6.43 -6.40
C SER A 143 7.13 -5.89 -6.90
N ASN A 144 7.19 -4.90 -7.80
CA ASN A 144 6.01 -4.34 -8.47
C ASN A 144 5.48 -5.23 -9.60
N GLU A 145 6.13 -6.36 -9.90
CA GLU A 145 5.70 -7.32 -10.91
C GLU A 145 4.22 -7.73 -10.73
N ALA A 146 3.48 -7.68 -11.85
CA ALA A 146 2.06 -7.99 -11.91
C ALA A 146 1.27 -7.35 -10.77
N ASP A 147 1.41 -6.02 -10.65
CA ASP A 147 0.76 -5.16 -9.66
C ASP A 147 0.99 -5.62 -8.22
N PHE A 148 2.25 -5.89 -7.87
CA PHE A 148 2.65 -6.40 -6.54
C PHE A 148 2.01 -7.75 -6.18
N LYS A 149 2.05 -8.72 -7.12
CA LYS A 149 1.38 -10.02 -7.01
C LYS A 149 1.54 -10.71 -5.64
N HIS A 150 2.75 -10.74 -5.09
CA HIS A 150 3.05 -11.44 -3.84
C HIS A 150 2.36 -10.79 -2.64
N ILE A 151 2.30 -9.45 -2.61
CA ILE A 151 1.60 -8.71 -1.56
C ILE A 151 0.09 -8.96 -1.68
N ARG A 152 -0.48 -8.85 -2.89
CA ARG A 152 -1.92 -9.06 -3.12
C ARG A 152 -2.36 -10.46 -2.70
N GLN A 153 -1.67 -11.50 -3.19
CA GLN A 153 -1.96 -12.90 -2.84
C GLN A 153 -1.86 -13.15 -1.33
N THR A 154 -0.90 -12.53 -0.66
CA THR A 154 -0.76 -12.65 0.79
C THR A 154 -1.93 -11.98 1.51
N VAL A 155 -2.36 -10.79 1.07
CA VAL A 155 -3.52 -10.10 1.65
C VAL A 155 -4.80 -10.90 1.41
N GLU A 156 -5.02 -11.41 0.20
CA GLU A 156 -6.17 -12.26 -0.15
C GLU A 156 -6.22 -13.52 0.73
N ALA A 157 -5.09 -14.24 0.86
CA ALA A 157 -5.01 -15.41 1.73
C ALA A 157 -5.32 -15.08 3.20
N LEU A 158 -4.98 -13.88 3.68
CA LEU A 158 -5.32 -13.42 5.02
C LEU A 158 -6.79 -13.04 5.18
N VAL A 159 -7.43 -12.54 4.13
CA VAL A 159 -8.88 -12.27 4.09
C VAL A 159 -9.65 -13.61 4.16
N ASP A 160 -9.21 -14.60 3.39
CA ASP A 160 -9.88 -15.90 3.28
C ASP A 160 -9.62 -16.83 4.48
N ALA A 161 -8.60 -16.55 5.28
CA ALA A 161 -8.30 -17.28 6.49
C ALA A 161 -9.46 -17.17 7.49
N LYS A 162 -10.32 -18.20 7.54
CA LYS A 162 -11.38 -18.32 8.55
C LYS A 162 -10.76 -18.23 9.94
N PRO A 163 -11.36 -17.47 10.88
CA PRO A 163 -10.95 -17.57 12.28
C PRO A 163 -11.15 -19.02 12.71
N ILE A 164 -10.10 -19.64 13.25
CA ILE A 164 -10.21 -20.93 13.90
C ILE A 164 -11.06 -20.71 15.15
N ILE A 165 -12.38 -20.85 15.01
CA ILE A 165 -13.28 -20.99 16.13
C ILE A 165 -12.94 -22.36 16.71
N GLY A 166 -12.28 -22.36 17.88
CA GLY A 166 -12.06 -23.57 18.65
C GLY A 166 -13.39 -24.30 18.81
N GLY A 167 -13.40 -25.58 18.45
CA GLY A 167 -14.60 -26.40 18.45
C GLY A 167 -15.29 -26.36 19.82
N THR A 168 -16.56 -25.99 19.83
CA THR A 168 -17.49 -26.49 20.84
C THR A 168 -17.61 -27.99 20.60
N GLN A 169 -17.05 -28.77 21.53
CA GLN A 169 -17.32 -30.18 21.69
C GLN A 169 -18.83 -30.36 21.86
N ASP A 170 -19.51 -30.91 20.85
CA ASP A 170 -20.75 -31.64 21.11
C ASP A 170 -20.34 -33.02 21.61
N SER A 171 -20.35 -33.15 22.93
CA SER A 171 -20.24 -34.43 23.62
C SER A 171 -21.50 -35.23 23.34
N SER A 172 -21.47 -36.10 22.33
CA SER A 172 -22.42 -37.20 22.21
C SER A 172 -21.78 -38.49 22.70
N ILE A 173 -22.46 -39.07 23.68
CA ILE A 173 -22.11 -40.23 24.48
C ILE A 173 -21.99 -41.48 23.60
N GLY A 174 -20.92 -42.25 23.76
CA GLY A 174 -20.75 -43.59 23.20
C GLY A 174 -19.51 -44.25 23.77
N GLY A 175 -19.69 -45.18 24.71
CA GLY A 175 -18.62 -45.83 25.48
C GLY A 175 -17.81 -46.87 24.70
N GLY A 176 -16.67 -47.26 25.29
CA GLY A 176 -15.86 -48.40 24.86
C GLY A 176 -14.40 -48.30 25.33
N ASP A 177 -14.04 -49.17 26.26
CA ASP A 177 -12.75 -49.32 26.93
C ASP A 177 -11.51 -49.50 26.01
N GLY A 178 -10.34 -49.06 26.46
CA GLY A 178 -9.02 -49.50 25.94
C GLY A 178 -7.85 -48.56 26.23
N GLN A 179 -6.90 -49.01 27.04
CA GLN A 179 -5.70 -48.33 27.58
C GLN A 179 -4.57 -48.01 26.54
N PRO A 180 -3.45 -47.34 26.91
CA PRO A 180 -2.88 -46.21 26.17
C PRO A 180 -1.63 -46.56 25.33
N LEU A 181 -1.36 -45.75 24.29
CA LEU A 181 -0.04 -45.72 23.66
C LEU A 181 0.58 -44.32 23.71
N THR A 182 1.80 -44.31 24.19
CA THR A 182 2.70 -43.19 24.43
C THR A 182 3.16 -42.54 23.12
N ALA A 183 3.04 -41.23 23.00
CA ALA A 183 3.92 -40.44 22.13
C ALA A 183 4.27 -39.12 22.81
N ARG A 184 5.50 -39.05 23.33
CA ARG A 184 6.17 -37.80 23.70
C ARG A 184 6.41 -36.99 22.42
N SER A 185 5.96 -35.73 22.42
CA SER A 185 6.77 -34.62 21.89
C SER A 185 6.36 -33.31 22.55
N ARG A 186 7.31 -32.79 23.35
CA ARG A 186 7.45 -31.40 23.80
C ARG A 186 7.66 -30.52 22.54
N ALA A 187 7.28 -29.24 22.48
CA ALA A 187 7.28 -28.23 23.53
C ALA A 187 6.19 -27.17 23.28
N ALA A 188 5.66 -26.67 24.39
CA ALA A 188 4.66 -25.63 24.48
C ALA A 188 5.14 -24.29 23.91
N SER A 189 4.37 -23.74 22.96
CA SER A 189 4.13 -22.30 22.94
C SER A 189 2.93 -22.04 23.84
N GLU A 190 3.17 -21.37 24.97
CA GLU A 190 2.16 -21.00 25.95
C GLU A 190 0.92 -20.36 25.31
N GLY A 191 -0.20 -21.08 25.36
CA GLY A 191 -1.50 -20.63 25.86
C GLY A 191 -2.22 -19.44 25.23
N ARG A 192 -1.66 -18.72 24.25
CA ARG A 192 -2.38 -17.61 23.60
C ARG A 192 -3.16 -18.16 22.40
N PRO A 193 -4.48 -17.95 22.32
CA PRO A 193 -5.22 -18.30 21.11
C PRO A 193 -4.56 -17.61 19.90
N PRO A 194 -4.53 -18.28 18.74
CA PRO A 194 -3.97 -17.68 17.54
C PRO A 194 -4.68 -16.35 17.29
N SER A 195 -3.91 -15.27 17.23
CA SER A 195 -4.44 -13.94 16.95
C SER A 195 -5.16 -13.96 15.60
N PRO A 196 -6.31 -13.29 15.46
CA PRO A 196 -7.02 -13.26 14.19
C PRO A 196 -6.11 -12.73 13.08
N PRO A 197 -6.30 -13.19 11.83
CA PRO A 197 -5.53 -12.68 10.70
C PRO A 197 -5.68 -11.16 10.61
N SER A 198 -4.54 -10.48 10.55
CA SER A 198 -4.45 -9.03 10.50
C SER A 198 -3.18 -8.64 9.74
N CYS A 199 -3.24 -7.50 9.06
CA CYS A 199 -2.10 -6.89 8.35
C CYS A 199 -2.39 -5.41 8.09
N VAL A 200 -1.35 -4.64 7.81
CA VAL A 200 -1.48 -3.32 7.18
C VAL A 200 -1.01 -3.48 5.72
N PRO A 201 -1.92 -3.54 4.74
CA PRO A 201 -1.56 -3.65 3.33
C PRO A 201 -0.72 -2.45 2.87
N PHE A 202 0.10 -2.67 1.84
CA PHE A 202 0.74 -1.57 1.12
C PHE A 202 -0.29 -0.91 0.21
N PHE A 203 -0.60 0.38 0.41
CA PHE A 203 -1.66 1.06 -0.36
C PHE A 203 -1.40 1.08 -1.88
N GLY A 204 -0.12 1.02 -2.30
CA GLY A 204 0.25 1.03 -3.71
C GLY A 204 -0.25 -0.19 -4.50
N VAL A 205 -0.60 -1.30 -3.83
CA VAL A 205 -1.19 -2.47 -4.53
C VAL A 205 -2.56 -2.14 -5.12
N TYR A 206 -3.31 -1.20 -4.53
CA TYR A 206 -4.61 -0.79 -5.05
C TYR A 206 -4.45 0.22 -6.18
N LEU A 207 -3.49 1.16 -6.03
CA LEU A 207 -3.17 2.13 -7.08
C LEU A 207 -2.63 1.48 -8.36
N ALA A 208 -1.78 0.46 -8.24
CA ALA A 208 -1.20 -0.24 -9.40
C ALA A 208 -2.27 -0.87 -10.31
N GLN A 209 -3.37 -1.30 -9.72
CA GLN A 209 -4.49 -1.93 -10.45
C GLN A 209 -5.42 -0.91 -11.08
N LEU A 210 -5.30 0.38 -10.78
CA LEU A 210 -6.20 1.41 -11.32
C LEU A 210 -5.88 1.81 -12.77
N HIS A 211 -4.98 1.12 -13.47
CA HIS A 211 -4.82 1.31 -14.91
C HIS A 211 -6.12 1.09 -15.70
N TYR A 212 -7.09 0.33 -15.15
CA TYR A 212 -8.43 0.21 -15.69
C TYR A 212 -9.23 1.53 -15.72
N SER A 213 -8.82 2.57 -14.98
CA SER A 213 -9.42 3.90 -15.09
C SER A 213 -9.28 4.50 -16.48
N ASN A 214 -8.31 4.02 -17.26
CA ASN A 214 -8.07 4.44 -18.64
C ASN A 214 -9.09 3.86 -19.63
N LEU A 215 -9.93 2.90 -19.22
CA LEU A 215 -11.05 2.44 -20.05
C LEU A 215 -12.08 3.58 -20.18
N PRO A 216 -12.80 3.68 -21.31
CA PRO A 216 -13.82 4.71 -21.48
C PRO A 216 -15.00 4.46 -20.52
N ASP A 217 -15.63 5.53 -20.02
CA ASP A 217 -16.81 5.42 -19.15
C ASP A 217 -18.08 5.06 -19.93
N LEU A 218 -18.14 5.45 -21.19
CA LEU A 218 -19.24 5.19 -22.12
C LEU A 218 -18.73 4.41 -23.33
N ILE A 219 -19.60 3.59 -23.91
CA ILE A 219 -19.32 2.75 -25.07
C ILE A 219 -20.45 2.97 -26.07
N ASP A 220 -20.10 3.21 -27.33
CA ASP A 220 -21.06 3.13 -28.43
C ASP A 220 -21.38 1.64 -28.70
N PRO A 221 -22.65 1.20 -28.56
CA PRO A 221 -23.01 -0.20 -28.77
C PRO A 221 -22.88 -0.65 -30.24
N THR A 222 -22.80 0.29 -31.19
CA THR A 222 -22.62 0.04 -32.63
C THR A 222 -21.15 0.04 -33.04
N ALA A 223 -20.30 0.76 -32.30
CA ALA A 223 -18.85 0.83 -32.51
C ALA A 223 -18.07 0.81 -31.18
N PRO A 224 -17.94 -0.35 -30.51
CA PRO A 224 -17.36 -0.42 -29.16
C PRO A 224 -15.90 -0.01 -29.04
N HIS A 225 -15.20 0.13 -30.16
CA HIS A 225 -13.80 0.51 -30.25
C HIS A 225 -13.61 2.01 -30.49
N GLU A 226 -14.69 2.75 -30.72
CA GLU A 226 -14.66 4.18 -31.00
C GLU A 226 -15.07 4.97 -29.75
N PRO A 227 -14.45 6.14 -29.51
CA PRO A 227 -14.84 7.00 -28.40
C PRO A 227 -16.22 7.59 -28.64
N VAL A 228 -17.00 7.70 -27.56
CA VAL A 228 -18.30 8.36 -27.59
C VAL A 228 -18.11 9.86 -27.70
N GLY A 229 -18.66 10.46 -28.76
CA GLY A 229 -18.69 11.91 -28.97
C GLY A 229 -19.70 12.61 -28.07
N VAL A 230 -19.33 13.79 -27.58
CA VAL A 230 -20.20 14.68 -26.80
C VAL A 230 -20.12 16.05 -27.45
N ASP A 231 -21.26 16.60 -27.85
CA ASP A 231 -21.32 17.94 -28.41
C ASP A 231 -20.93 18.97 -27.33
N PRO A 232 -19.85 19.75 -27.54
CA PRO A 232 -19.37 20.70 -26.54
C PRO A 232 -20.33 21.86 -26.28
N GLU A 233 -21.24 22.19 -27.20
CA GLU A 233 -22.19 23.30 -27.02
C GLU A 233 -23.46 22.87 -26.26
N SER A 234 -24.07 21.75 -26.64
CA SER A 234 -25.30 21.26 -26.02
C SER A 234 -25.09 20.31 -24.83
N ASN A 235 -23.88 19.79 -24.64
CA ASN A 235 -23.56 18.74 -23.68
C ASN A 235 -24.45 17.48 -23.84
N THR A 236 -24.89 17.22 -25.08
CA THR A 236 -25.63 16.02 -25.46
C THR A 236 -24.71 15.03 -26.17
N PHE A 237 -25.09 13.75 -26.15
CA PHE A 237 -24.34 12.74 -26.89
C PHE A 237 -24.51 12.93 -28.38
N GLU A 238 -23.41 12.77 -29.12
CA GLU A 238 -23.49 12.63 -30.57
C GLU A 238 -24.29 11.37 -30.93
N SER A 239 -24.84 11.34 -32.14
CA SER A 239 -25.50 10.14 -32.64
C SER A 239 -24.52 8.98 -32.69
N LEU A 240 -25.03 7.76 -32.49
CA LEU A 240 -24.20 6.55 -32.60
C LEU A 240 -23.51 6.50 -33.97
N ALA A 241 -22.33 5.89 -34.02
CA ALA A 241 -21.50 5.83 -35.23
C ALA A 241 -22.19 5.03 -36.35
N HIS A 242 -22.83 3.91 -36.01
CA HIS A 242 -23.47 2.99 -36.97
C HIS A 242 -24.88 2.58 -36.52
N PRO A 243 -25.85 3.51 -36.44
CA PRO A 243 -27.21 3.22 -35.95
C PRO A 243 -27.95 2.19 -36.83
N GLU A 244 -27.56 2.06 -38.11
CA GLU A 244 -28.08 1.09 -39.06
C GLU A 244 -27.88 -0.38 -38.63
N VAL A 245 -26.93 -0.66 -37.73
CA VAL A 245 -26.69 -2.01 -37.20
C VAL A 245 -27.97 -2.58 -36.53
N PHE A 246 -28.82 -1.71 -35.99
CA PHE A 246 -30.09 -2.10 -35.37
C PHE A 246 -31.31 -2.01 -36.29
N SER A 247 -31.13 -1.69 -37.58
CA SER A 247 -32.24 -1.49 -38.54
C SER A 247 -33.13 -2.71 -38.74
N THR A 248 -32.62 -3.91 -38.44
CA THR A 248 -33.37 -5.18 -38.54
C THR A 248 -34.23 -5.47 -37.31
N LEU A 249 -34.09 -4.69 -36.24
CA LEU A 249 -34.85 -4.84 -35.00
C LEU A 249 -36.14 -4.00 -35.02
N ALA A 250 -37.08 -4.33 -34.13
CA ALA A 250 -38.29 -3.51 -33.94
C ALA A 250 -37.90 -2.07 -33.52
N PRO A 251 -38.52 -1.04 -34.09
CA PRO A 251 -38.20 0.34 -33.76
C PRO A 251 -38.49 0.64 -32.28
N LEU A 252 -37.64 1.45 -31.67
CA LEU A 252 -37.85 1.91 -30.30
C LEU A 252 -39.13 2.76 -30.20
N PRO A 253 -39.81 2.75 -29.04
CA PRO A 253 -40.92 3.66 -28.79
C PRO A 253 -40.50 5.11 -29.02
N SER A 254 -41.40 5.96 -29.54
CA SER A 254 -41.13 7.37 -29.85
C SER A 254 -40.40 8.21 -28.78
N PRO A 255 -40.58 7.99 -27.45
CA PRO A 255 -39.82 8.74 -26.44
C PRO A 255 -38.39 8.20 -26.20
N MET A 256 -38.00 7.06 -26.75
CA MET A 256 -36.73 6.40 -26.48
C MET A 256 -35.76 6.58 -27.65
N GLN A 257 -34.55 7.06 -27.35
CA GLN A 257 -33.47 7.21 -28.31
C GLN A 257 -32.35 6.24 -27.99
N LEU A 258 -31.58 5.87 -29.02
CA LEU A 258 -30.37 5.09 -28.85
C LEU A 258 -29.28 6.01 -28.28
N GLU A 259 -28.73 5.64 -27.14
CA GLU A 259 -27.70 6.40 -26.44
C GLU A 259 -26.49 5.50 -26.14
N PRO A 260 -25.31 6.11 -25.95
CA PRO A 260 -24.13 5.40 -25.47
C PRO A 260 -24.39 4.66 -24.15
N LEU A 261 -23.79 3.48 -24.01
CA LEU A 261 -23.96 2.62 -22.84
C LEU A 261 -22.85 2.84 -21.81
N ILE A 262 -23.19 2.71 -20.53
CA ILE A 262 -22.18 2.71 -19.46
C ILE A 262 -21.27 1.49 -19.61
N ASN A 263 -19.96 1.70 -19.49
CA ASN A 263 -18.97 0.62 -19.45
C ASN A 263 -19.03 -0.16 -18.12
N VAL A 264 -19.99 -1.08 -18.00
CA VAL A 264 -20.16 -1.90 -16.80
C VAL A 264 -18.92 -2.74 -16.50
N HIS A 265 -18.13 -3.11 -17.52
CA HIS A 265 -16.89 -3.85 -17.33
C HIS A 265 -15.85 -3.02 -16.55
N LYS A 266 -15.60 -1.78 -16.97
CA LYS A 266 -14.76 -0.81 -16.22
C LYS A 266 -15.23 -0.69 -14.78
N GLN A 267 -16.53 -0.48 -14.57
CA GLN A 267 -17.09 -0.30 -13.23
C GLN A 267 -16.93 -1.55 -12.36
N ARG A 268 -17.07 -2.76 -12.92
CA ARG A 268 -16.84 -4.02 -12.19
C ARG A 268 -15.38 -4.20 -11.77
N LEU A 269 -14.44 -3.84 -12.64
CA LEU A 269 -13.00 -3.90 -12.33
C LEU A 269 -12.64 -2.94 -11.19
N ILE A 270 -13.10 -1.68 -11.28
CA ILE A 270 -12.90 -0.68 -10.22
C ILE A 270 -13.56 -1.14 -8.91
N ALA A 271 -14.79 -1.64 -8.96
CA ALA A 271 -15.48 -2.16 -7.79
C ALA A 271 -14.74 -3.33 -7.13
N GLY A 272 -14.06 -4.18 -7.92
CA GLY A 272 -13.19 -5.25 -7.40
C GLY A 272 -12.04 -4.69 -6.55
N ILE A 273 -11.38 -3.63 -7.02
CA ILE A 273 -10.31 -2.94 -6.29
C ILE A 273 -10.85 -2.32 -5.00
N ILE A 274 -12.01 -1.66 -5.05
CA ILE A 274 -12.65 -1.07 -3.87
C ILE A 274 -12.98 -2.14 -2.82
N LYS A 275 -13.56 -3.27 -3.24
CA LYS A 275 -13.85 -4.41 -2.34
C LYS A 275 -12.57 -4.94 -1.69
N SER A 276 -11.49 -5.07 -2.46
CA SER A 276 -10.19 -5.51 -1.97
C SER A 276 -9.59 -4.50 -0.96
N LEU A 277 -9.73 -3.19 -1.20
CA LEU A 277 -9.32 -2.14 -0.25
C LEU A 277 -10.09 -2.27 1.07
N VAL A 278 -11.42 -2.39 0.99
CA VAL A 278 -12.28 -2.54 2.17
C VAL A 278 -11.93 -3.82 2.94
N ALA A 279 -11.69 -4.95 2.27
CA ALA A 279 -11.22 -6.18 2.93
C ALA A 279 -9.87 -5.97 3.63
N GLY A 280 -8.94 -5.25 2.99
CA GLY A 280 -7.68 -4.83 3.59
C GLY A 280 -7.87 -3.95 4.83
N GLN A 281 -8.85 -3.04 4.82
CA GLN A 281 -9.18 -2.20 5.97
C GLN A 281 -9.73 -3.03 7.13
N HIS A 282 -10.53 -4.06 6.85
CA HIS A 282 -10.97 -5.01 7.88
C HIS A 282 -9.78 -5.73 8.53
N LEU A 283 -8.78 -6.18 7.74
CA LEU A 283 -7.56 -6.77 8.29
C LEU A 283 -6.74 -5.76 9.11
N ALA A 284 -6.60 -4.52 8.63
CA ALA A 284 -5.87 -3.45 9.33
C ALA A 284 -6.54 -3.08 10.65
N SER A 285 -7.87 -3.07 10.71
CA SER A 285 -8.63 -2.77 11.92
C SER A 285 -8.29 -3.71 13.08
N LYS A 286 -7.98 -4.98 12.78
CA LYS A 286 -7.62 -6.04 13.73
C LYS A 286 -6.16 -5.98 14.19
N VAL A 287 -5.31 -5.18 13.54
CA VAL A 287 -3.91 -5.03 13.96
C VAL A 287 -3.85 -4.35 15.32
N GLN A 288 -3.35 -5.07 16.30
CA GLN A 288 -3.08 -4.57 17.64
C GLN A 288 -1.59 -4.70 17.95
N PHE A 289 -0.99 -3.62 18.43
CA PHE A 289 0.40 -3.61 18.86
C PHE A 289 0.56 -2.69 20.08
N PRO A 290 1.21 -3.14 21.17
CA PRO A 290 1.41 -2.31 22.35
C PRO A 290 2.25 -1.08 22.01
N LEU A 291 1.74 0.11 22.35
CA LEU A 291 2.42 1.37 22.06
C LEU A 291 3.42 1.73 23.15
N ASP A 292 4.70 1.76 22.80
CA ASP A 292 5.69 2.51 23.56
C ASP A 292 5.52 4.01 23.24
N LYS A 293 5.13 4.80 24.25
CA LYS A 293 4.86 6.23 24.10
C LYS A 293 6.09 7.00 23.61
N LYS A 294 7.30 6.66 24.07
CA LYS A 294 8.53 7.37 23.69
C LYS A 294 8.89 7.09 22.23
N ILE A 295 8.82 5.83 21.81
CA ILE A 295 9.09 5.44 20.42
C ILE A 295 8.03 6.03 19.49
N TYR A 296 6.75 5.95 19.87
CA TYR A 296 5.66 6.52 19.09
C TYR A 296 5.86 8.01 18.83
N GLN A 297 6.21 8.78 19.87
CA GLN A 297 6.51 10.21 19.74
C GLN A 297 7.71 10.49 18.84
N LYS A 298 8.75 9.66 18.88
CA LYS A 298 9.88 9.76 17.93
C LYS A 298 9.43 9.50 16.50
N CYS A 299 8.58 8.50 16.27
CA CYS A 299 8.04 8.20 14.94
C CYS A 299 7.16 9.32 14.37
N LEU A 300 6.51 10.11 15.23
CA LEU A 300 5.76 11.31 14.83
C LEU A 300 6.64 12.52 14.52
N LYS A 301 7.91 12.50 14.92
CA LYS A 301 8.91 13.54 14.65
C LYS A 301 9.92 13.11 13.59
N LEU A 302 9.57 12.10 12.78
CA LEU A 302 10.43 11.63 11.71
C LEU A 302 10.70 12.75 10.71
N ARG A 303 11.96 12.78 10.25
CA ARG A 303 12.47 13.74 9.28
C ARG A 303 13.27 13.02 8.21
N GLY A 304 13.21 13.55 6.99
CA GLY A 304 14.05 13.16 5.86
C GLY A 304 14.90 14.36 5.43
N LEU A 305 15.87 14.10 4.56
CA LEU A 305 16.70 15.12 3.95
C LEU A 305 16.22 15.45 2.54
N ASP A 306 16.40 16.70 2.15
CA ASP A 306 16.35 17.10 0.74
C ASP A 306 17.59 16.63 -0.02
N THR A 307 17.49 16.68 -1.35
CA THR A 307 18.54 16.30 -2.29
C THR A 307 19.85 17.03 -2.01
N ASP A 308 19.81 18.36 -1.85
CA ASP A 308 21.01 19.17 -1.66
C ASP A 308 21.77 18.78 -0.38
N THR A 309 21.03 18.45 0.68
CA THR A 309 21.61 18.02 1.94
C THR A 309 22.20 16.61 1.85
N LEU A 310 21.57 15.71 1.10
CA LEU A 310 22.13 14.38 0.80
C LEU A 310 23.45 14.48 0.02
N GLU A 311 23.51 15.37 -0.98
CA GLU A 311 24.73 15.63 -1.76
C GLU A 311 25.85 16.15 -0.88
N ARG A 312 25.58 17.19 -0.09
CA ARG A 312 26.56 17.74 0.86
C ARG A 312 27.05 16.66 1.84
N ALA A 313 26.15 15.87 2.40
CA ALA A 313 26.48 14.82 3.37
C ALA A 313 27.40 13.74 2.77
N LEU A 314 27.16 13.33 1.52
CA LEU A 314 28.05 12.39 0.84
C LEU A 314 29.41 13.00 0.50
N ALA A 315 29.44 14.28 0.09
CA ALA A 315 30.67 14.98 -0.26
C ALA A 315 31.65 15.08 0.93
N LEU A 316 31.14 15.25 2.16
CA LEU A 316 31.96 15.30 3.39
C LEU A 316 32.91 14.10 3.57
N TYR A 317 32.58 12.96 2.96
CA TYR A 317 33.36 11.72 3.06
C TYR A 317 34.01 11.29 1.74
N SER A 318 33.84 12.06 0.66
CA SER A 318 34.47 11.79 -0.64
C SER A 318 35.95 12.16 -0.66
N ASP A 319 36.35 13.18 0.11
CA ASP A 319 37.70 13.78 0.08
C ASP A 319 38.69 13.15 1.08
N ARG A 320 38.29 12.09 1.79
CA ARG A 320 39.15 11.40 2.78
C ARG A 320 39.75 10.08 2.28
N LYS A 321 39.99 9.97 0.97
CA LYS A 321 40.67 8.82 0.36
C LYS A 321 42.17 8.83 0.67
#